data_AF-A0AAE0FZ29-F1
#
_entry.id   AF-A0AAE0FZ29-F1
#
_cell.length_a   1.000
_cell.length_b   1.000
_cell.length_c   1.000
_cell.angle_alpha   90.00
_cell.angle_beta   90.00
_cell.angle_gamma   90.00
#
_symmetry.space_group_name_H-M   'P 1'
#
loop_
_entity.id
_entity.type
_entity.pdbx_description
1 polymer ?
#
loop_
_entity_poly.entity_id
_entity_poly.type
_entity_poly.pdbx_seq_one_letter_code
_entity_poly.pdbx_strand_id
1 'polypeptide(L)'
;MEGETSTIRYERGKEVLGEYLSDPRHNDLFSCSHEQQLSWFQDFYARKQQNDPGFQERCLRRHLYFENEEQFIKCEENVSTAKELLALEPLLQAQIESAEHKLEGMKAAMKSMALFLEDTEKPVAEAKRTRTKESLSKLKKTVPEKQLELEALKQSSPGWVAMTHAREELAALTSSTGMDDVNQAIAESNKQRGAGTSRAGFDLEAGCQDIVTEIASADFPQECMAQTMWVLSNVTLGVARGELDKVVVVEARHPDTKFNDTEQTYVEVLFVAEVKTNPNDLAKQFGHKQELMLWLAGDKEAYDAENWRTKKYTKGHFDVEAKHGEHGRKFVFDTRSFTRFRAGSCQEQGAVMAGNRSCLQGLYYVLGGKQKQLTGMSSSTLGLLGVRLAGNHQLGDLYLNGRNAAL
;
A
#
# COMPACT_ATOMS: atom_id res chain seq x y z
N MET A 1 8.07 -9.21 39.25
CA MET A 1 7.46 -9.10 37.92
C MET A 1 8.34 -9.87 36.97
N GLU A 2 8.07 -11.16 36.84
CA GLU A 2 8.69 -12.02 35.85
C GLU A 2 8.09 -11.67 34.50
N GLY A 3 8.94 -11.31 33.54
CA GLY A 3 8.52 -11.01 32.18
C GLY A 3 8.19 -12.32 31.47
N GLU A 4 6.90 -12.56 31.20
CA GLU A 4 6.49 -13.59 30.25
C GLU A 4 7.06 -13.24 28.86
N THR A 5 8.14 -13.91 28.48
CA THR A 5 8.55 -14.02 27.09
C THR A 5 7.44 -14.75 26.35
N SER A 6 6.59 -14.01 25.63
CA SER A 6 5.53 -14.61 24.83
C SER A 6 6.16 -15.51 23.76
N THR A 7 6.06 -16.82 23.93
CA THR A 7 6.50 -17.79 22.93
C THR A 7 5.62 -17.67 21.70
N ILE A 8 6.19 -17.21 20.60
CA ILE A 8 5.52 -17.14 19.29
C ILE A 8 5.25 -18.59 18.85
N ARG A 9 3.99 -18.93 18.55
CA ARG A 9 3.59 -20.25 18.04
C ARG A 9 3.58 -20.19 16.52
N TYR A 10 4.42 -21.00 15.88
CA TYR A 10 4.44 -21.19 14.43
C TYR A 10 3.69 -22.48 14.05
N GLU A 11 2.92 -22.42 12.98
CA GLU A 11 2.31 -23.59 12.35
C GLU A 11 2.61 -23.52 10.86
N ARG A 12 3.02 -24.67 10.27
CA ARG A 12 3.34 -24.71 8.84
C ARG A 12 2.11 -24.26 8.06
N GLY A 13 2.28 -23.32 7.12
CA GLY A 13 1.13 -22.81 6.38
C GLY A 13 0.39 -23.88 5.59
N LYS A 14 1.01 -25.03 5.28
CA LYS A 14 0.33 -26.21 4.73
C LYS A 14 -0.64 -26.88 5.71
N GLU A 15 -0.30 -26.93 7.00
CA GLU A 15 -1.13 -27.49 8.06
C GLU A 15 -2.25 -26.52 8.42
N VAL A 16 -1.93 -25.22 8.61
CA VAL A 16 -2.97 -24.20 8.85
C VAL A 16 -3.88 -24.04 7.65
N LEU A 17 -3.36 -24.16 6.43
CA LEU A 17 -4.19 -24.18 5.24
C LEU A 17 -5.00 -25.46 5.15
N GLY A 18 -4.46 -26.60 5.57
CA GLY A 18 -5.20 -27.85 5.68
C GLY A 18 -6.40 -27.70 6.62
N GLU A 19 -6.18 -27.11 7.79
CA GLU A 19 -7.22 -26.78 8.78
C GLU A 19 -8.23 -25.76 8.24
N TYR A 20 -7.75 -24.66 7.66
CA TYR A 20 -8.58 -23.63 7.04
C TYR A 20 -9.43 -24.19 5.89
N LEU A 21 -8.87 -25.02 5.01
CA LEU A 21 -9.62 -25.65 3.92
C LEU A 21 -10.52 -26.80 4.38
N SER A 22 -10.25 -27.38 5.54
CA SER A 22 -11.12 -28.39 6.16
C SER A 22 -12.30 -27.78 6.91
N ASP A 23 -12.25 -26.46 7.14
CA ASP A 23 -13.30 -25.72 7.81
C ASP A 23 -14.54 -25.59 6.89
N PRO A 24 -15.70 -26.10 7.31
CA PRO A 24 -16.95 -25.99 6.56
C PRO A 24 -17.39 -24.54 6.26
N ARG A 25 -16.78 -23.54 6.92
CA ARG A 25 -17.06 -22.11 6.70
C ARG A 25 -16.39 -21.55 5.45
N HIS A 26 -15.37 -22.24 4.92
CA HIS A 26 -14.61 -21.86 3.73
C HIS A 26 -15.15 -22.64 2.52
N ASN A 27 -16.44 -22.45 2.24
CA ASN A 27 -17.14 -23.09 1.14
C ASN A 27 -16.71 -22.51 -0.21
N ASP A 28 -16.61 -23.39 -1.21
CA ASP A 28 -16.62 -22.98 -2.62
C ASP A 28 -18.00 -22.40 -2.93
N LEU A 29 -18.10 -21.07 -2.88
CA LEU A 29 -19.33 -20.34 -3.17
C LEU A 29 -19.87 -20.63 -4.57
N PHE A 30 -19.04 -21.07 -5.53
CA PHE A 30 -19.48 -21.41 -6.88
C PHE A 30 -20.19 -22.76 -6.96
N SER A 31 -19.89 -23.67 -6.02
CA SER A 31 -20.55 -24.98 -5.88
C SER A 31 -21.77 -24.96 -4.95
N CYS A 32 -21.95 -23.88 -4.18
CA CYS A 32 -23.07 -23.73 -3.24
C CYS A 32 -24.40 -23.47 -3.96
N SER A 33 -25.48 -24.03 -3.42
CA SER A 33 -26.83 -23.61 -3.82
C SER A 33 -27.08 -22.15 -3.42
N HIS A 34 -28.03 -21.50 -4.09
CA HIS A 34 -28.42 -20.12 -3.76
C HIS A 34 -28.83 -19.95 -2.28
N GLU A 35 -29.53 -20.94 -1.72
CA GLU A 35 -29.95 -20.95 -0.31
C GLU A 35 -28.75 -21.04 0.64
N GLN A 36 -27.75 -21.86 0.30
CA GLN A 36 -26.51 -21.99 1.07
C GLN A 36 -25.68 -20.69 1.02
N GLN A 37 -25.61 -20.05 -0.14
CA GLN A 37 -24.96 -18.74 -0.28
C GLN A 37 -25.67 -17.68 0.57
N LEU A 38 -27.01 -17.62 0.50
CA LEU A 38 -27.80 -16.66 1.27
C LEU A 38 -27.61 -16.84 2.78
N SER A 39 -27.68 -18.08 3.27
CA SER A 39 -27.43 -18.40 4.67
C SER A 39 -26.03 -18.01 5.11
N TRP A 40 -25.01 -18.29 4.29
CA TRP A 40 -23.64 -17.88 4.59
C TRP A 40 -23.48 -16.36 4.66
N PHE A 41 -24.10 -15.61 3.73
CA PHE A 41 -24.08 -14.14 3.74
C PHE A 41 -24.76 -13.57 4.98
N GLN A 42 -25.90 -14.14 5.40
CA GLN A 42 -26.62 -13.73 6.61
C GLN A 42 -25.76 -13.95 7.86
N ASP A 43 -25.12 -15.11 7.98
CA ASP A 43 -24.24 -15.43 9.09
C ASP A 43 -22.99 -14.54 9.11
N PHE A 44 -22.39 -14.30 7.93
CA PHE A 44 -21.26 -13.39 7.79
C PHE A 44 -21.64 -11.98 8.20
N TYR A 45 -22.78 -11.48 7.72
CA TYR A 45 -23.30 -10.17 8.05
C TYR A 45 -23.55 -10.03 9.56
N ALA A 46 -24.22 -11.00 10.18
CA ALA A 46 -24.47 -11.02 11.62
C ALA A 46 -23.16 -10.99 12.44
N ARG A 47 -22.17 -11.82 12.08
CA ARG A 47 -20.87 -11.83 12.75
C ARG A 47 -20.14 -10.49 12.62
N LYS A 48 -20.17 -9.87 11.44
CA LYS A 48 -19.53 -8.58 11.18
C LYS A 48 -20.24 -7.44 11.91
N GLN A 49 -21.58 -7.44 11.90
CA GLN A 49 -22.39 -6.53 12.70
C GLN A 49 -22.10 -6.65 14.20
N GLN A 50 -21.79 -7.83 14.74
CA GLN A 50 -21.49 -7.96 16.17
C GLN A 50 -20.06 -7.56 16.55
N ASN A 51 -19.08 -7.79 15.69
CA ASN A 51 -17.66 -7.79 16.08
C ASN A 51 -16.77 -6.75 15.38
N ASP A 52 -17.29 -5.99 14.42
CA ASP A 52 -16.51 -5.02 13.63
C ASP A 52 -17.20 -3.65 13.62
N PRO A 53 -16.87 -2.75 14.57
CA PRO A 53 -17.44 -1.39 14.63
C PRO A 53 -17.29 -0.62 13.32
N GLY A 54 -16.14 -0.76 12.64
CA GLY A 54 -15.93 -0.13 11.35
C GLY A 54 -16.83 -0.69 10.25
N PHE A 55 -17.25 -1.96 10.34
CA PHE A 55 -18.27 -2.51 9.44
C PHE A 55 -19.65 -1.92 9.74
N GLN A 56 -20.03 -1.80 11.01
CA GLN A 56 -21.28 -1.16 11.41
C GLN A 56 -21.37 0.28 10.88
N GLU A 57 -20.30 1.08 11.08
CA GLU A 57 -20.23 2.47 10.61
C GLU A 57 -20.34 2.56 9.08
N ARG A 58 -19.68 1.67 8.33
CA ARG A 58 -19.81 1.63 6.85
C ARG A 58 -21.21 1.23 6.40
N CYS A 59 -21.85 0.29 7.09
CA CYS A 59 -23.24 -0.08 6.83
C CYS A 59 -24.18 1.09 7.08
N LEU A 60 -24.02 1.79 8.20
CA LEU A 60 -24.80 2.98 8.52
C LEU A 60 -24.59 4.09 7.48
N ARG A 61 -23.34 4.35 7.08
CA ARG A 61 -23.01 5.31 6.01
C ARG A 61 -23.77 4.98 4.72
N ARG A 62 -23.75 3.71 4.33
CA ARG A 62 -24.42 3.24 3.11
C ARG A 62 -25.94 3.34 3.23
N HIS A 63 -26.49 3.05 4.41
CA HIS A 63 -27.92 3.20 4.67
C HIS A 63 -28.36 4.67 4.56
N LEU A 64 -27.65 5.60 5.21
CA LEU A 64 -27.92 7.03 5.13
C LEU A 64 -27.82 7.56 3.70
N TYR A 65 -26.86 7.03 2.91
CA TYR A 65 -26.76 7.37 1.49
C TYR A 65 -27.99 6.88 0.73
N PHE A 66 -28.40 5.63 0.90
CA PHE A 66 -29.56 5.06 0.20
C PHE A 66 -30.88 5.75 0.57
N GLU A 67 -31.07 6.12 1.83
CA GLU A 67 -32.27 6.86 2.26
C GLU A 67 -32.37 8.25 1.61
N ASN A 68 -31.24 8.82 1.19
CA ASN A 68 -31.15 10.15 0.60
C ASN A 68 -30.51 10.10 -0.81
N GLU A 69 -30.66 8.97 -1.51
CA GLU A 69 -29.88 8.64 -2.71
C GLU A 69 -30.03 9.70 -3.80
N GLU A 70 -31.26 10.11 -4.12
CA GLU A 70 -31.53 11.13 -5.13
C GLU A 70 -30.87 12.48 -4.81
N GLN A 71 -30.82 12.85 -3.53
CA GLN A 71 -30.24 14.12 -3.09
C GLN A 71 -28.72 14.07 -3.18
N PHE A 72 -28.11 12.95 -2.75
CA PHE A 72 -26.67 12.75 -2.85
C PHE A 72 -26.21 12.71 -4.31
N ILE A 73 -26.88 11.95 -5.16
CA ILE A 73 -26.58 11.89 -6.60
C ILE A 73 -26.62 13.30 -7.20
N LYS A 74 -27.68 14.07 -6.94
CA LYS A 74 -27.81 15.43 -7.44
C LYS A 74 -26.67 16.34 -6.96
N CYS A 75 -26.29 16.28 -5.69
CA CYS A 75 -25.16 17.06 -5.17
C CYS A 75 -23.82 16.61 -5.79
N GLU A 76 -23.62 15.31 -6.00
CA GLU A 76 -22.43 14.77 -6.66
C GLU A 76 -22.33 15.20 -8.14
N GLU A 77 -23.46 15.22 -8.85
CA GLU A 77 -23.57 15.76 -10.22
C GLU A 77 -23.28 17.27 -10.28
N ASN A 78 -23.80 18.04 -9.31
CA ASN A 78 -23.50 19.47 -9.20
C ASN A 78 -21.99 19.70 -9.00
N VAL A 79 -21.35 18.90 -8.13
CA VAL A 79 -19.89 18.97 -7.92
C VAL A 79 -19.12 18.57 -9.17
N SER A 80 -19.56 17.54 -9.90
CA SER A 80 -18.92 17.12 -11.16
C SER A 80 -19.01 18.22 -12.22
N THR A 81 -20.20 18.78 -12.43
CA THR A 81 -20.43 19.88 -13.37
C THR A 81 -19.61 21.12 -13.01
N ALA A 82 -19.53 21.46 -11.72
CA ALA A 82 -18.73 22.59 -11.26
C ALA A 82 -17.22 22.38 -11.48
N LYS A 83 -16.71 21.15 -11.33
CA LYS A 83 -15.32 20.82 -11.66
C LYS A 83 -15.03 20.99 -13.14
N GLU A 84 -15.95 20.57 -14.01
CA GLU A 84 -15.81 20.75 -15.46
C GLU A 84 -15.77 22.24 -15.83
N LEU A 85 -16.64 23.06 -15.24
CA LEU A 85 -16.62 24.51 -15.44
C LEU A 85 -15.30 25.13 -14.97
N LEU A 86 -14.79 24.73 -13.80
CA LEU A 86 -13.51 25.23 -13.29
C LEU A 86 -12.33 24.83 -14.19
N ALA A 87 -12.37 23.62 -14.78
CA ALA A 87 -11.33 23.14 -15.69
C ALA A 87 -11.24 23.96 -17.00
N LEU A 88 -12.29 24.71 -17.37
CA LEU A 88 -12.28 25.63 -18.51
C LEU A 88 -11.53 26.94 -18.21
N GLU A 89 -11.18 27.20 -16.95
CA GLU A 89 -10.58 28.46 -16.49
C GLU A 89 -9.17 28.27 -15.85
N PRO A 90 -8.24 27.52 -16.49
CA PRO A 90 -7.00 27.10 -15.84
C PRO A 90 -6.08 28.26 -15.43
N LEU A 91 -6.09 29.36 -16.19
CA LEU A 91 -5.32 30.56 -15.87
C LEU A 91 -5.87 31.29 -14.64
N LEU A 92 -7.18 31.40 -14.54
CA LEU A 92 -7.84 32.07 -13.41
C LEU A 92 -7.73 31.21 -12.15
N GLN A 93 -7.87 29.89 -12.29
CA GLN A 93 -7.61 28.94 -11.21
C GLN A 93 -6.17 29.09 -10.66
N ALA A 94 -5.16 29.11 -11.54
CA ALA A 94 -3.77 29.30 -11.12
C ALA A 94 -3.53 30.65 -10.43
N GLN A 95 -4.25 31.71 -10.84
CA GLN A 95 -4.20 33.02 -10.17
C GLN A 95 -4.83 32.97 -8.78
N ILE A 96 -5.98 32.32 -8.63
CA ILE A 96 -6.65 32.12 -7.34
C ILE A 96 -5.73 31.34 -6.40
N GLU A 97 -5.20 30.19 -6.83
CA GLU A 97 -4.29 29.35 -6.04
C GLU A 97 -3.01 30.11 -5.62
N SER A 98 -2.43 30.88 -6.55
CA SER A 98 -1.26 31.74 -6.25
C SER A 98 -1.58 32.81 -5.21
N ALA A 99 -2.76 33.44 -5.32
CA ALA A 99 -3.22 34.46 -4.39
C ALA A 99 -3.53 33.88 -3.00
N GLU A 100 -4.17 32.70 -2.93
CA GLU A 100 -4.42 31.96 -1.69
C GLU A 100 -3.11 31.63 -0.97
N HIS A 101 -2.16 31.02 -1.68
CA HIS A 101 -0.86 30.63 -1.11
C HIS A 101 -0.08 31.85 -0.58
N LYS A 102 -0.07 32.97 -1.32
CA LYS A 102 0.57 34.21 -0.87
C LYS A 102 -0.10 34.75 0.39
N LEU A 103 -1.44 34.75 0.43
CA LEU A 103 -2.20 35.27 1.55
C LEU A 103 -2.03 34.42 2.81
N GLU A 104 -2.00 33.10 2.67
CA GLU A 104 -1.70 32.17 3.77
C GLU A 104 -0.28 32.39 4.30
N GLY A 105 0.72 32.53 3.41
CA GLY A 105 2.09 32.86 3.80
C GLY A 105 2.19 34.19 4.56
N MET A 106 1.43 35.21 4.15
CA MET A 106 1.35 36.50 4.87
C MET A 106 0.69 36.35 6.25
N LYS A 107 -0.42 35.59 6.37
CA LYS A 107 -1.09 35.32 7.65
C LYS A 107 -0.18 34.55 8.61
N ALA A 108 0.54 33.54 8.12
CA ALA A 108 1.52 32.78 8.90
C ALA A 108 2.69 33.67 9.37
N ALA A 109 3.21 34.53 8.49
CA ALA A 109 4.24 35.50 8.84
C ALA A 109 3.75 36.49 9.91
N MET A 110 2.52 37.01 9.80
CA MET A 110 1.91 37.86 10.81
C MET A 110 1.82 37.18 12.18
N LYS A 111 1.36 35.92 12.22
CA LYS A 111 1.27 35.13 13.45
C LYS A 111 2.65 34.95 14.10
N SER A 112 3.65 34.56 13.31
CA SER A 112 5.03 34.37 13.77
C SER A 112 5.66 35.68 14.30
N MET A 113 5.47 36.79 13.59
CA MET A 113 5.96 38.10 14.00
C MET A 113 5.27 38.61 15.27
N ALA A 114 3.97 38.35 15.45
CA ALA A 114 3.24 38.69 16.67
C ALA A 114 3.80 37.91 17.87
N LEU A 115 3.95 36.59 17.74
CA LEU A 115 4.54 35.73 18.78
C LEU A 115 5.97 36.16 19.14
N PHE A 116 6.79 36.51 18.15
CA PHE A 116 8.15 36.99 18.37
C PHE A 116 8.19 38.32 19.16
N LEU A 117 7.19 39.19 18.99
CA LEU A 117 7.11 40.46 19.70
C LEU A 117 6.54 40.31 21.12
N GLU A 118 5.77 39.26 21.38
CA GLU A 118 5.26 38.88 22.70
C GLU A 118 6.33 38.18 23.57
N ASP A 119 7.31 37.52 22.94
CA ASP A 119 8.46 36.89 23.61
C ASP A 119 9.43 37.94 24.16
N THR A 120 9.15 38.37 25.40
CA THR A 120 9.93 39.39 26.13
C THR A 120 11.22 38.84 26.74
N GLU A 121 11.35 37.52 26.88
CA GLU A 121 12.46 36.85 27.59
C GLU A 121 13.72 36.71 26.74
N LYS A 122 13.61 36.71 25.41
CA LYS A 122 14.79 36.60 24.54
C LYS A 122 15.55 37.94 24.45
N PRO A 123 16.86 37.97 24.78
CA PRO A 123 17.70 39.13 24.55
C PRO A 123 17.88 39.31 23.04
N VAL A 124 17.18 40.28 22.48
CA VAL A 124 17.23 40.60 21.05
C VAL A 124 17.55 42.08 20.88
N ALA A 125 18.42 42.40 19.91
CA ALA A 125 18.73 43.77 19.55
C ALA A 125 17.46 44.58 19.27
N GLU A 126 17.32 45.74 19.90
CA GLU A 126 16.15 46.63 19.78
C GLU A 126 15.83 46.98 18.31
N ALA A 127 16.86 47.16 17.49
CA ALA A 127 16.72 47.37 16.04
C ALA A 127 15.94 46.24 15.33
N LYS A 128 16.11 44.98 15.76
CA LYS A 128 15.38 43.83 15.20
C LYS A 128 13.92 43.83 15.66
N ARG A 129 13.62 44.22 16.91
CA ARG A 129 12.24 44.39 17.39
C ARG A 129 11.52 45.52 16.66
N THR A 130 12.17 46.66 16.46
CA THR A 130 11.61 47.79 15.69
C THR A 130 11.31 47.40 14.25
N ARG A 131 12.25 46.73 13.56
CA ARG A 131 12.04 46.24 12.19
C ARG A 131 10.86 45.25 12.11
N THR A 132 10.74 44.34 13.07
CA THR A 132 9.62 43.38 13.09
C THR A 132 8.28 44.09 13.35
N LYS A 133 8.22 45.11 14.22
CA LYS A 133 7.01 45.93 14.42
C LYS A 133 6.59 46.65 13.14
N GLU A 134 7.54 47.25 12.42
CA GLU A 134 7.27 47.90 11.13
C GLU A 134 6.77 46.92 10.07
N SER A 135 7.42 45.76 9.94
CA SER A 135 7.00 44.70 9.03
C SER A 135 5.60 44.15 9.38
N LEU A 136 5.31 43.95 10.66
CA LEU A 136 3.99 43.51 11.12
C LEU A 136 2.92 44.58 10.84
N SER A 137 3.23 45.86 11.05
CA SER A 137 2.33 46.97 10.71
C SER A 137 2.02 47.02 9.21
N LYS A 138 3.03 46.82 8.35
CA LYS A 138 2.83 46.71 6.90
C LYS A 138 1.93 45.53 6.55
N LEU A 139 2.20 44.33 7.07
CA LEU A 139 1.37 43.15 6.80
C LEU A 139 -0.08 43.32 7.30
N LYS A 140 -0.29 43.93 8.48
CA LYS A 140 -1.64 44.23 9.00
C LYS A 140 -2.46 45.12 8.06
N LYS A 141 -1.81 45.99 7.27
CA LYS A 141 -2.47 46.82 6.26
C LYS A 141 -2.69 46.07 4.94
N THR A 142 -1.68 45.32 4.47
CA THR A 142 -1.72 44.67 3.16
C THR A 142 -2.55 43.39 3.13
N VAL A 143 -2.64 42.63 4.23
CA VAL A 143 -3.42 41.37 4.25
C VAL A 143 -4.91 41.58 3.95
N PRO A 144 -5.62 42.56 4.56
CA PRO A 144 -7.00 42.87 4.19
C PRO A 144 -7.18 43.22 2.71
N GLU A 145 -6.28 44.02 2.14
CA GLU A 145 -6.30 44.38 0.72
C GLU A 145 -6.16 43.14 -0.17
N LYS A 146 -5.21 42.26 0.14
CA LYS A 146 -4.99 41.00 -0.60
C LYS A 146 -6.12 39.99 -0.41
N GLN A 147 -6.81 40.01 0.73
CA GLN A 147 -8.03 39.22 0.92
C GLN A 147 -9.14 39.73 -0.01
N LEU A 148 -9.36 41.05 -0.10
CA LEU A 148 -10.37 41.61 -1.01
C LEU A 148 -10.06 41.31 -2.48
N GLU A 149 -8.79 41.41 -2.89
CA GLU A 149 -8.35 41.02 -4.24
C GLU A 149 -8.64 39.54 -4.53
N LEU A 150 -8.36 38.65 -3.56
CA LEU A 150 -8.64 37.23 -3.69
C LEU A 150 -10.15 36.95 -3.81
N GLU A 151 -10.97 37.59 -2.97
CA GLU A 151 -12.42 37.44 -3.07
C GLU A 151 -12.96 37.94 -4.41
N ALA A 152 -12.44 39.06 -4.92
CA ALA A 152 -12.80 39.56 -6.25
C ALA A 152 -12.43 38.57 -7.37
N LEU A 153 -11.24 37.95 -7.29
CA LEU A 153 -10.83 36.91 -8.24
C LEU A 153 -11.76 35.69 -8.17
N LYS A 154 -12.11 35.24 -6.97
CA LYS A 154 -13.05 34.12 -6.76
C LYS A 154 -14.42 34.41 -7.34
N GLN A 155 -14.96 35.62 -7.09
CA GLN A 155 -16.25 36.05 -7.63
C GLN A 155 -16.23 36.22 -9.16
N SER A 156 -15.07 36.48 -9.74
CA SER A 156 -14.90 36.58 -11.20
C SER A 156 -14.82 35.23 -11.92
N SER A 157 -14.72 34.12 -11.18
CA SER A 157 -14.67 32.75 -11.73
C SER A 157 -16.02 32.05 -11.54
N PRO A 158 -16.85 31.95 -12.59
CA PRO A 158 -18.06 31.13 -12.56
C PRO A 158 -17.82 29.69 -12.09
N GLY A 159 -16.72 29.07 -12.54
CA GLY A 159 -16.34 27.72 -12.12
C GLY A 159 -16.06 27.63 -10.62
N TRP A 160 -15.36 28.63 -10.05
CA TRP A 160 -15.05 28.65 -8.63
C TRP A 160 -16.29 28.91 -7.76
N VAL A 161 -17.17 29.81 -8.19
CA VAL A 161 -18.44 30.09 -7.50
C VAL A 161 -19.33 28.84 -7.52
N ALA A 162 -19.49 28.20 -8.67
CA ALA A 162 -20.25 26.96 -8.80
C ALA A 162 -19.66 25.85 -7.92
N MET A 163 -18.33 25.72 -7.88
CA MET A 163 -17.64 24.71 -7.08
C MET A 163 -17.81 24.95 -5.58
N THR A 164 -17.79 26.21 -5.15
CA THR A 164 -18.01 26.60 -3.76
C THR A 164 -19.45 26.26 -3.35
N HIS A 165 -20.43 26.68 -4.14
CA HIS A 165 -21.84 26.40 -3.87
C HIS A 165 -22.14 24.89 -3.84
N ALA A 166 -21.68 24.13 -4.84
CA ALA A 166 -21.91 22.68 -4.89
C ALA A 166 -21.28 21.95 -3.70
N ARG A 167 -20.12 22.42 -3.21
CA ARG A 167 -19.50 21.88 -1.99
C ARG A 167 -20.29 22.25 -0.73
N GLU A 168 -20.80 23.48 -0.64
CA GLU A 168 -21.65 23.91 0.47
C GLU A 168 -22.97 23.13 0.52
N GLU A 169 -23.60 22.89 -0.64
CA GLU A 169 -24.79 22.05 -0.74
C GLU A 169 -24.51 20.61 -0.28
N LEU A 170 -23.42 20.01 -0.77
CA LEU A 170 -23.04 18.67 -0.37
C LEU A 170 -22.73 18.62 1.14
N ALA A 171 -22.03 19.61 1.68
CA ALA A 171 -21.74 19.70 3.12
C ALA A 171 -23.01 19.89 3.96
N ALA A 172 -23.97 20.69 3.49
CA ALA A 172 -25.25 20.86 4.16
C ALA A 172 -26.08 19.56 4.13
N LEU A 173 -26.02 18.81 3.03
CA LEU A 173 -26.66 17.50 2.94
C LEU A 173 -25.98 16.48 3.85
N THR A 174 -24.65 16.41 3.88
CA THR A 174 -23.94 15.48 4.77
C THR A 174 -24.18 15.81 6.24
N SER A 175 -24.26 17.10 6.58
CA SER A 175 -24.57 17.55 7.93
C SER A 175 -26.03 17.24 8.32
N SER A 176 -26.99 17.52 7.46
CA SER A 176 -28.43 17.31 7.76
C SER A 176 -28.83 15.82 7.83
N THR A 177 -28.09 14.94 7.14
CA THR A 177 -28.32 13.49 7.16
C THR A 177 -27.55 12.76 8.27
N GLY A 178 -26.72 13.45 9.05
CA GLY A 178 -25.83 12.83 10.04
C GLY A 178 -24.66 12.05 9.42
N MET A 179 -24.43 12.20 8.11
CA MET A 179 -23.33 11.56 7.39
C MET A 179 -21.96 12.05 7.88
N ASP A 180 -21.87 13.31 8.32
CA ASP A 180 -20.64 13.88 8.88
C ASP A 180 -20.15 13.12 10.13
N ASP A 181 -21.05 12.83 11.06
CA ASP A 181 -20.74 12.09 12.29
C ASP A 181 -20.24 10.68 11.98
N VAL A 182 -20.89 10.00 11.02
CA VAL A 182 -20.49 8.66 10.58
C VAL A 182 -19.15 8.68 9.86
N ASN A 183 -18.91 9.67 8.99
CA ASN A 183 -17.62 9.83 8.31
C ASN A 183 -16.50 10.14 9.32
N GLN A 184 -16.77 10.95 10.33
CA GLN A 184 -15.83 11.23 11.42
C GLN A 184 -15.54 9.97 12.24
N ALA A 185 -16.56 9.19 12.61
CA ALA A 185 -16.38 7.92 13.32
C ALA A 185 -15.52 6.92 12.51
N ILE A 186 -15.78 6.80 11.20
CA ILE A 186 -14.96 5.98 10.30
C ILE A 186 -13.51 6.48 10.25
N ALA A 187 -13.30 7.80 10.16
CA ALA A 187 -11.96 8.39 10.14
C ALA A 187 -11.20 8.17 11.45
N GLU A 188 -11.87 8.33 12.60
CA GLU A 188 -11.36 8.05 13.93
C GLU A 188 -10.99 6.57 14.08
N SER A 189 -11.89 5.66 13.68
CA SER A 189 -11.70 4.21 13.65
C SER A 189 -10.51 3.80 12.78
N ASN A 190 -10.38 4.42 11.59
CA ASN A 190 -9.23 4.21 10.70
C ASN A 190 -7.93 4.77 11.28
N LYS A 191 -7.96 5.92 11.97
CA LYS A 191 -6.79 6.52 12.62
C LYS A 191 -6.31 5.67 13.80
N GLN A 192 -7.23 5.15 14.61
CA GLN A 192 -6.94 4.22 15.70
C GLN A 192 -6.39 2.89 15.17
N ARG A 193 -6.98 2.34 14.09
CA ARG A 193 -6.46 1.17 13.38
C ARG A 193 -5.07 1.44 12.81
N GLY A 194 -4.86 2.59 12.18
CA GLY A 194 -3.59 3.05 11.60
C GLY A 194 -2.46 3.20 12.62
N ALA A 195 -2.78 3.73 13.80
CA ALA A 195 -1.85 3.82 14.92
C ALA A 195 -1.55 2.45 15.56
N GLY A 196 -2.50 1.51 15.50
CA GLY A 196 -2.30 0.12 15.91
C GLY A 196 -1.49 -0.69 14.89
N THR A 197 -1.68 -0.48 13.58
CA THR A 197 -0.96 -1.17 12.51
C THR A 197 0.49 -0.73 12.37
N SER A 198 0.84 0.51 12.69
CA SER A 198 2.25 0.94 12.70
C SER A 198 3.07 0.25 13.80
N ARG A 199 2.48 0.06 14.99
CA ARG A 199 3.12 -0.64 16.10
C ARG A 199 3.13 -2.16 15.92
N ALA A 200 2.03 -2.73 15.44
CA ALA A 200 1.96 -4.15 15.10
C ALA A 200 2.81 -4.51 13.88
N GLY A 201 2.98 -3.59 12.91
CA GLY A 201 3.88 -3.75 11.77
C GLY A 201 5.34 -3.75 12.18
N PHE A 202 5.73 -2.86 13.09
CA PHE A 202 7.09 -2.82 13.66
C PHE A 202 7.45 -4.10 14.44
N ASP A 203 6.54 -4.60 15.28
CA ASP A 203 6.74 -5.85 16.01
C ASP A 203 6.71 -7.09 15.09
N LEU A 204 5.93 -7.04 14.01
CA LEU A 204 5.86 -8.08 12.99
C LEU A 204 7.13 -8.15 12.13
N GLU A 205 7.68 -7.01 11.71
CA GLU A 205 8.92 -6.95 10.91
C GLU A 205 10.13 -7.50 11.67
N ALA A 206 10.20 -7.25 12.97
CA ALA A 206 11.21 -7.83 13.85
C ALA A 206 11.01 -9.35 14.03
N GLY A 207 9.79 -9.81 14.31
CA GLY A 207 9.48 -11.24 14.46
C GLY A 207 9.57 -12.05 13.15
N CYS A 208 9.38 -11.41 11.99
CA CYS A 208 9.46 -12.08 10.69
C CYS A 208 10.88 -12.43 10.28
N GLN A 209 11.90 -11.72 10.79
CA GLN A 209 13.29 -12.02 10.49
C GLN A 209 13.68 -13.45 10.92
N ASP A 210 13.33 -13.82 12.15
CA ASP A 210 13.63 -15.13 12.71
C ASP A 210 12.91 -16.24 11.95
N ILE A 211 11.66 -16.00 11.57
CA ILE A 211 10.83 -16.97 10.84
C ILE A 211 11.31 -17.18 9.42
N VAL A 212 11.64 -16.10 8.72
CA VAL A 212 12.23 -16.19 7.38
C VAL A 212 13.55 -16.96 7.44
N THR A 213 14.34 -16.77 8.50
CA THR A 213 15.57 -17.54 8.72
C THR A 213 15.29 -19.03 8.99
N GLU A 214 14.26 -19.36 9.76
CA GLU A 214 13.85 -20.74 10.01
C GLU A 214 13.35 -21.45 8.75
N ILE A 215 12.49 -20.78 7.96
CA ILE A 215 12.03 -21.27 6.65
C ILE A 215 13.22 -21.51 5.72
N ALA A 216 14.16 -20.56 5.66
CA ALA A 216 15.38 -20.68 4.87
C ALA A 216 16.22 -21.90 5.29
N SER A 217 16.28 -22.18 6.59
CA SER A 217 17.04 -23.30 7.13
C SER A 217 16.38 -24.66 6.88
N ALA A 218 15.06 -24.70 6.74
CA ALA A 218 14.30 -25.92 6.50
C ALA A 218 14.20 -26.30 5.02
N ASP A 219 14.00 -25.32 4.14
CA ASP A 219 13.72 -25.56 2.71
C ASP A 219 15.00 -25.64 1.85
N PHE A 220 16.15 -25.17 2.36
CA PHE A 220 17.42 -25.17 1.63
C PHE A 220 18.48 -26.05 2.34
N PRO A 221 19.03 -27.09 1.67
CA PRO A 221 20.02 -28.01 2.27
C PRO A 221 21.28 -27.31 2.81
N GLN A 222 21.96 -27.94 3.78
CA GLN A 222 23.23 -27.46 4.38
C GLN A 222 24.32 -27.08 3.36
N GLU A 223 24.29 -27.63 2.15
CA GLU A 223 25.23 -27.31 1.07
C GLU A 223 25.07 -25.87 0.53
N CYS A 224 23.85 -25.30 0.59
CA CYS A 224 23.61 -23.88 0.33
C CYS A 224 24.03 -23.00 1.52
N MET A 225 23.97 -23.54 2.75
CA MET A 225 24.39 -22.87 4.00
C MET A 225 25.93 -22.79 4.15
N ALA A 226 26.69 -23.49 3.30
CA ALA A 226 28.14 -23.33 3.24
C ALA A 226 28.57 -21.98 2.65
N GLN A 227 27.66 -21.31 1.92
CA GLN A 227 27.82 -19.92 1.50
C GLN A 227 27.19 -19.00 2.55
N THR A 228 27.70 -17.77 2.68
CA THR A 228 27.13 -16.82 3.64
C THR A 228 25.74 -16.43 3.16
N MET A 229 24.71 -16.80 3.92
CA MET A 229 23.32 -16.45 3.64
C MET A 229 22.95 -15.17 4.39
N TRP A 230 22.19 -14.30 3.75
CA TRP A 230 21.65 -13.08 4.36
C TRP A 230 20.15 -12.98 4.14
N VAL A 231 19.47 -12.47 5.16
CA VAL A 231 18.06 -12.06 5.07
C VAL A 231 18.04 -10.54 5.07
N LEU A 232 17.65 -9.98 3.93
CA LEU A 232 17.56 -8.55 3.68
C LEU A 232 16.13 -8.09 3.86
N SER A 233 15.96 -6.85 4.30
CA SER A 233 14.67 -6.23 4.55
C SER A 233 14.42 -5.07 3.62
N ASN A 234 13.15 -4.86 3.24
CA ASN A 234 12.68 -3.63 2.61
C ASN A 234 13.45 -3.29 1.32
N VAL A 235 13.64 -4.31 0.47
CA VAL A 235 14.50 -4.25 -0.71
C VAL A 235 13.70 -3.66 -1.88
N THR A 236 14.01 -2.42 -2.29
CA THR A 236 13.23 -1.68 -3.29
C THR A 236 13.76 -1.78 -4.72
N LEU A 237 15.07 -1.97 -4.91
CA LEU A 237 15.74 -2.09 -6.21
C LEU A 237 15.43 -0.98 -7.24
N GLY A 238 14.85 0.15 -6.83
CA GLY A 238 14.45 1.24 -7.70
C GLY A 238 13.25 0.93 -8.62
N VAL A 239 12.40 -0.03 -8.25
CA VAL A 239 11.18 -0.35 -9.02
C VAL A 239 10.08 0.70 -8.80
N ALA A 240 9.22 0.91 -9.80
CA ALA A 240 8.11 1.88 -9.68
C ALA A 240 6.98 1.41 -8.77
N ARG A 241 6.80 0.09 -8.65
CA ARG A 241 5.63 -0.52 -8.00
C ARG A 241 6.03 -1.74 -7.18
N GLY A 242 6.80 -1.52 -6.12
CA GLY A 242 7.11 -2.62 -5.23
C GLY A 242 8.27 -2.35 -4.29
N GLU A 243 8.20 -3.06 -3.19
CA GLU A 243 9.25 -3.28 -2.22
C GLU A 243 9.19 -4.77 -1.90
N LEU A 244 10.32 -5.41 -1.67
CA LEU A 244 10.37 -6.80 -1.21
C LEU A 244 10.57 -6.75 0.30
N ASP A 245 9.54 -7.13 1.07
CA ASP A 245 9.53 -7.05 2.53
C ASP A 245 10.73 -7.81 3.12
N LYS A 246 10.94 -9.06 2.70
CA LYS A 246 12.10 -9.89 3.06
C LYS A 246 12.65 -10.63 1.84
N VAL A 247 13.97 -10.65 1.69
CA VAL A 247 14.67 -11.35 0.61
C VAL A 247 15.80 -12.16 1.19
N VAL A 248 15.81 -13.46 0.91
CA VAL A 248 16.89 -14.35 1.32
C VAL A 248 17.86 -14.55 0.16
N VAL A 249 19.12 -14.22 0.42
CA VAL A 249 20.17 -14.19 -0.59
C VAL A 249 21.40 -14.97 -0.15
N VAL A 250 22.14 -15.46 -1.13
CA VAL A 250 23.48 -16.01 -0.98
C VAL A 250 24.43 -15.30 -1.92
N GLU A 251 25.73 -15.32 -1.59
CA GLU A 251 26.76 -14.75 -2.43
C GLU A 251 26.88 -15.50 -3.76
N ALA A 252 26.70 -14.80 -4.87
CA ALA A 252 26.81 -15.36 -6.20
C ALA A 252 28.21 -15.14 -6.79
N ARG A 253 28.73 -16.17 -7.47
CA ARG A 253 29.91 -16.00 -8.32
C ARG A 253 29.54 -15.18 -9.55
N HIS A 254 30.13 -14.00 -9.67
CA HIS A 254 29.86 -13.09 -10.77
C HIS A 254 31.11 -12.92 -11.66
N PRO A 255 31.01 -12.92 -12.99
CA PRO A 255 32.17 -12.81 -13.87
C PRO A 255 32.91 -11.47 -13.71
N ASP A 256 32.19 -10.42 -13.30
CA ASP A 256 32.75 -9.08 -13.07
C ASP A 256 33.21 -8.84 -11.62
N THR A 257 33.19 -9.87 -10.75
CA THR A 257 33.75 -9.72 -9.39
C THR A 257 35.25 -9.50 -9.51
N LYS A 258 35.71 -8.25 -9.35
CA LYS A 258 37.13 -7.95 -9.27
C LYS A 258 37.66 -8.54 -7.96
N PHE A 259 38.72 -9.34 -8.04
CA PHE A 259 39.49 -9.77 -6.87
C PHE A 259 39.84 -8.52 -6.04
N ASN A 260 39.21 -8.38 -4.85
CA ASN A 260 39.34 -7.31 -3.84
C ASN A 260 38.23 -6.23 -3.73
N ASP A 261 37.09 -6.33 -4.42
CA ASP A 261 35.95 -5.46 -4.06
C ASP A 261 35.19 -6.03 -2.86
N THR A 262 35.65 -5.72 -1.64
CA THR A 262 35.01 -6.17 -0.39
C THR A 262 33.77 -5.35 -0.01
N GLU A 263 33.45 -4.28 -0.74
CA GLU A 263 32.30 -3.41 -0.43
C GLU A 263 31.02 -3.87 -1.13
N GLN A 264 31.14 -4.66 -2.20
CA GLN A 264 30.02 -5.09 -3.05
C GLN A 264 29.94 -6.60 -3.13
N THR A 265 28.73 -7.12 -2.89
CA THR A 265 28.45 -8.56 -2.95
C THR A 265 27.35 -8.81 -3.98
N TYR A 266 27.69 -9.46 -5.08
CA TYR A 266 26.69 -9.96 -6.02
C TYR A 266 25.94 -11.12 -5.39
N VAL A 267 24.63 -11.17 -5.60
CA VAL A 267 23.77 -12.13 -4.91
C VAL A 267 22.92 -12.98 -5.85
N GLU A 268 22.63 -14.20 -5.40
CA GLU A 268 21.53 -15.03 -5.88
C GLU A 268 20.40 -14.96 -4.85
N VAL A 269 19.17 -14.75 -5.31
CA VAL A 269 17.97 -14.75 -4.49
C VAL A 269 17.43 -16.17 -4.40
N LEU A 270 17.44 -16.71 -3.18
CA LEU A 270 16.89 -18.02 -2.89
C LEU A 270 15.36 -17.97 -2.79
N PHE A 271 14.84 -17.00 -2.04
CA PHE A 271 13.42 -16.74 -1.97
C PHE A 271 13.11 -15.31 -1.50
N VAL A 272 11.86 -14.89 -1.71
CA VAL A 272 11.29 -13.64 -1.23
C VAL A 272 10.12 -13.98 -0.32
N ALA A 273 10.03 -13.31 0.83
CA ALA A 273 8.89 -13.40 1.72
C ALA A 273 8.14 -12.07 1.78
N GLU A 274 6.84 -12.12 1.50
CA GLU A 274 5.89 -11.03 1.67
C GLU A 274 5.23 -11.14 3.04
N VAL A 275 5.23 -10.05 3.81
CA VAL A 275 4.75 -10.04 5.18
C VAL A 275 3.51 -9.15 5.26
N LYS A 276 2.40 -9.68 5.74
CA LYS A 276 1.14 -8.92 5.90
C LYS A 276 0.44 -9.25 7.21
N THR A 277 -0.28 -8.29 7.76
CA THR A 277 -1.14 -8.50 8.95
C THR A 277 -2.55 -8.96 8.58
N ASN A 278 -2.93 -8.83 7.31
CA ASN A 278 -4.27 -9.09 6.82
C ASN A 278 -4.24 -10.10 5.65
N PRO A 279 -4.91 -11.25 5.77
CA PRO A 279 -4.95 -12.26 4.71
C PRO A 279 -5.57 -11.76 3.40
N ASN A 280 -6.48 -10.80 3.45
CA ASN A 280 -7.08 -10.25 2.22
C ASN A 280 -6.06 -9.48 1.37
N ASP A 281 -5.03 -8.91 1.99
CA ASP A 281 -3.97 -8.20 1.26
C ASP A 281 -3.02 -9.17 0.54
N LEU A 282 -2.97 -10.44 0.96
CA LEU A 282 -2.15 -11.44 0.29
C LEU A 282 -2.59 -11.74 -1.13
N ALA A 283 -3.90 -11.80 -1.40
CA ALA A 283 -4.38 -12.13 -2.74
C ALA A 283 -3.97 -11.07 -3.77
N LYS A 284 -4.09 -9.79 -3.39
CA LYS A 284 -3.65 -8.66 -4.21
C LYS A 284 -2.14 -8.64 -4.37
N GLN A 285 -1.40 -8.89 -3.29
CA GLN A 285 0.07 -8.95 -3.35
C GLN A 285 0.56 -10.16 -4.14
N PHE A 286 -0.13 -11.29 -4.07
CA PHE A 286 0.22 -12.49 -4.81
C PHE A 286 0.29 -12.20 -6.31
N GLY A 287 -0.77 -11.63 -6.89
CA GLY A 287 -0.78 -11.27 -8.31
C GLY A 287 0.34 -10.29 -8.69
N HIS A 288 0.52 -9.21 -7.92
CA HIS A 288 1.58 -8.22 -8.18
C HIS A 288 2.99 -8.80 -8.05
N LYS A 289 3.23 -9.70 -7.10
CA LYS A 289 4.55 -10.29 -6.86
C LYS A 289 4.94 -11.29 -7.94
N GLN A 290 3.98 -12.01 -8.55
CA GLN A 290 4.28 -12.86 -9.72
C GLN A 290 4.86 -12.01 -10.87
N GLU A 291 4.17 -10.93 -11.24
CA GLU A 291 4.62 -10.04 -12.32
C GLU A 291 5.97 -9.38 -11.98
N LEU A 292 6.14 -8.90 -10.74
CA LEU A 292 7.41 -8.32 -10.28
C LEU A 292 8.58 -9.32 -10.36
N MET A 293 8.37 -10.56 -9.96
CA MET A 293 9.42 -11.58 -10.01
C MET A 293 9.81 -11.93 -11.45
N LEU A 294 8.84 -12.02 -12.36
CA LEU A 294 9.10 -12.24 -13.79
C LEU A 294 9.88 -11.07 -14.41
N TRP A 295 9.54 -9.84 -14.01
CA TRP A 295 10.28 -8.63 -14.38
C TRP A 295 11.74 -8.67 -13.89
N LEU A 296 11.95 -8.98 -12.61
CA LEU A 296 13.28 -9.11 -11.99
C LEU A 296 14.09 -10.27 -12.60
N ALA A 297 13.44 -11.37 -13.00
CA ALA A 297 14.08 -12.51 -13.65
C ALA A 297 14.46 -12.24 -15.12
N GLY A 298 13.98 -11.14 -15.70
CA GLY A 298 14.24 -10.72 -17.08
C GLY A 298 13.36 -11.44 -18.11
N ASP A 299 12.22 -12.01 -17.73
CA ASP A 299 11.30 -12.72 -18.64
C ASP A 299 10.41 -11.72 -19.39
N LYS A 300 10.96 -11.12 -20.45
CA LYS A 300 10.35 -10.02 -21.21
C LYS A 300 9.02 -10.36 -21.89
N GLU A 301 8.70 -11.65 -22.04
CA GLU A 301 7.44 -12.09 -22.66
C GLU A 301 6.30 -12.20 -21.63
N ALA A 302 6.61 -12.14 -20.33
CA ALA A 302 5.68 -12.44 -19.26
C ALA A 302 5.19 -11.20 -18.49
N TYR A 303 5.55 -9.99 -18.92
CA TYR A 303 5.08 -8.71 -18.36
C TYR A 303 5.02 -7.62 -19.43
N ASP A 304 4.29 -6.53 -19.15
CA ASP A 304 4.22 -5.35 -20.04
C ASP A 304 5.26 -4.30 -19.62
N ALA A 305 6.30 -4.12 -20.45
CA ALA A 305 7.41 -3.21 -20.17
C ALA A 305 6.98 -1.74 -19.95
N GLU A 306 5.90 -1.26 -20.56
CA GLU A 306 5.45 0.13 -20.37
C GLU A 306 5.04 0.39 -18.92
N ASN A 307 4.47 -0.61 -18.23
CA ASN A 307 4.06 -0.50 -16.82
C ASN A 307 5.24 -0.40 -15.85
N TRP A 308 6.45 -0.75 -16.30
CA TRP A 308 7.65 -0.83 -15.48
C TRP A 308 8.67 0.28 -15.77
N ARG A 309 8.33 1.25 -16.63
CA ARG A 309 9.21 2.38 -16.93
C ARG A 309 9.42 3.29 -15.73
N THR A 310 10.68 3.55 -15.40
CA THR A 310 11.07 4.51 -14.36
C THR A 310 12.19 5.41 -14.86
N LYS A 311 12.57 6.42 -14.07
CA LYS A 311 13.77 7.22 -14.34
C LYS A 311 15.04 6.36 -14.42
N LYS A 312 15.07 5.24 -13.68
CA LYS A 312 16.19 4.28 -13.68
C LYS A 312 16.07 3.26 -14.81
N TYR A 313 14.87 2.70 -15.01
CA TYR A 313 14.59 1.66 -16.01
C TYR A 313 13.80 2.27 -17.16
N THR A 314 14.47 3.04 -18.01
CA THR A 314 13.81 3.84 -19.06
C THR A 314 13.16 2.99 -20.14
N LYS A 315 13.68 1.79 -20.38
CA LYS A 315 13.11 0.81 -21.31
C LYS A 315 12.03 -0.07 -20.68
N GLY A 316 11.79 0.04 -19.37
CA GLY A 316 10.84 -0.80 -18.65
C GLY A 316 11.36 -2.20 -18.33
N HIS A 317 12.67 -2.43 -18.40
CA HIS A 317 13.31 -3.71 -18.10
C HIS A 317 14.26 -3.59 -16.92
N PHE A 318 14.46 -4.68 -16.19
CA PHE A 318 15.52 -4.77 -15.19
C PHE A 318 16.88 -5.00 -15.85
N ASP A 319 17.39 -3.97 -16.52
CA ASP A 319 18.61 -4.01 -17.34
C ASP A 319 19.80 -3.24 -16.74
N VAL A 320 19.64 -2.72 -15.53
CA VAL A 320 20.67 -1.98 -14.79
C VAL A 320 20.80 -2.57 -13.39
N GLU A 321 22.03 -2.75 -12.92
CA GLU A 321 22.31 -3.22 -11.57
C GLU A 321 21.59 -2.37 -10.50
N ALA A 322 20.99 -3.03 -9.53
CA ALA A 322 20.43 -2.41 -8.34
C ALA A 322 21.28 -2.73 -7.13
N LYS A 323 21.43 -1.75 -6.24
CA LYS A 323 22.24 -1.89 -5.03
C LYS A 323 21.35 -1.66 -3.82
N HIS A 324 21.43 -2.57 -2.84
CA HIS A 324 20.77 -2.48 -1.54
C HIS A 324 21.83 -2.44 -0.44
N GLY A 325 21.72 -1.50 0.48
CA GLY A 325 22.67 -1.36 1.59
C GLY A 325 22.09 -1.93 2.87
N GLU A 326 22.69 -3.00 3.39
CA GLU A 326 22.29 -3.61 4.67
C GLU A 326 23.48 -4.38 5.27
N HIS A 327 23.47 -4.64 6.58
CA HIS A 327 24.54 -5.39 7.27
C HIS A 327 25.96 -4.83 7.02
N GLY A 328 26.07 -3.52 6.79
CA GLY A 328 27.33 -2.84 6.50
C GLY A 328 27.92 -3.13 5.10
N ARG A 329 27.14 -3.70 4.18
CA ARG A 329 27.57 -4.07 2.81
C ARG A 329 26.58 -3.58 1.75
N LYS A 330 27.03 -3.58 0.49
CA LYS A 330 26.15 -3.32 -0.67
C LYS A 330 25.90 -4.62 -1.43
N PHE A 331 24.66 -5.09 -1.41
CA PHE A 331 24.21 -6.23 -2.18
C PHE A 331 23.81 -5.78 -3.59
N VAL A 332 24.39 -6.41 -4.62
CA VAL A 332 24.20 -6.06 -6.02
C VAL A 332 23.30 -7.09 -6.68
N PHE A 333 22.19 -6.59 -7.24
CA PHE A 333 21.14 -7.37 -7.90
C PHE A 333 21.10 -7.08 -9.39
N ASP A 334 20.95 -8.13 -10.18
CA ASP A 334 20.62 -8.08 -11.59
C ASP A 334 19.72 -9.26 -11.98
N THR A 335 19.43 -9.43 -13.28
CA THR A 335 18.57 -10.54 -13.73
C THR A 335 19.09 -11.94 -13.40
N ARG A 336 20.40 -12.10 -13.17
CA ARG A 336 21.01 -13.37 -12.74
C ARG A 336 20.70 -13.67 -11.28
N SER A 337 20.47 -12.64 -10.46
CA SER A 337 20.04 -12.80 -9.07
C SER A 337 18.70 -13.52 -8.94
N PHE A 338 17.83 -13.44 -9.95
CA PHE A 338 16.46 -13.96 -9.90
C PHE A 338 16.23 -15.17 -10.82
N THR A 339 17.28 -15.92 -11.18
CA THR A 339 17.21 -17.06 -12.11
C THR A 339 16.21 -18.14 -11.69
N ARG A 340 16.03 -18.35 -10.38
CA ARG A 340 15.06 -19.31 -9.81
C ARG A 340 13.60 -18.96 -10.14
N PHE A 341 13.31 -17.69 -10.41
CA PHE A 341 11.97 -17.18 -10.70
C PHE A 341 11.66 -17.10 -12.21
N ARG A 342 12.48 -17.70 -13.08
CA ARG A 342 12.17 -17.77 -14.51
C ARG A 342 11.06 -18.79 -14.78
N ALA A 343 10.16 -18.48 -15.70
CA ALA A 343 9.15 -19.43 -16.17
C ALA A 343 9.84 -20.70 -16.72
N GLY A 344 9.61 -21.85 -16.08
CA GLY A 344 10.16 -23.15 -16.49
C GLY A 344 11.24 -23.74 -15.59
N SER A 345 11.67 -23.05 -14.53
CA SER A 345 12.54 -23.64 -13.48
C SER A 345 11.85 -24.75 -12.67
N CYS A 346 10.51 -24.81 -12.71
CA CYS A 346 9.68 -25.87 -12.13
C CYS A 346 9.73 -27.16 -12.97
N GLN A 347 10.85 -27.88 -12.94
CA GLN A 347 10.92 -29.28 -13.34
C GLN A 347 11.06 -30.15 -12.09
N GLU A 348 9.97 -30.40 -11.34
CA GLU A 348 9.83 -31.63 -10.56
C GLU A 348 8.42 -31.77 -9.97
N GLN A 349 7.91 -33.01 -10.02
CA GLN A 349 6.61 -33.52 -9.54
C GLN A 349 5.37 -33.27 -10.43
N GLY A 350 5.42 -33.82 -11.65
CA GLY A 350 4.34 -34.71 -12.13
C GLY A 350 3.00 -34.11 -12.58
N ALA A 351 2.79 -32.80 -12.55
CA ALA A 351 1.61 -32.19 -13.14
C ALA A 351 2.00 -30.99 -14.01
N VAL A 352 2.35 -31.27 -15.27
CA VAL A 352 2.40 -30.26 -16.32
C VAL A 352 0.97 -29.83 -16.59
N MET A 353 0.49 -28.82 -15.84
CA MET A 353 -0.67 -28.04 -16.26
C MET A 353 -0.19 -27.13 -17.39
N ALA A 354 -0.32 -27.63 -18.62
CA ALA A 354 -0.06 -26.89 -19.84
C ALA A 354 -0.84 -25.57 -19.80
N GLY A 355 -0.12 -24.44 -19.71
CA GLY A 355 -0.69 -23.08 -19.81
C GLY A 355 -0.43 -22.16 -18.63
N ASN A 356 -0.17 -22.66 -17.41
CA ASN A 356 -0.05 -21.80 -16.23
C ASN A 356 1.41 -21.47 -15.86
N ARG A 357 1.89 -20.29 -16.24
CA ARG A 357 3.21 -19.72 -15.84
C ARG A 357 3.25 -19.20 -14.39
N SER A 358 2.20 -19.41 -13.58
CA SER A 358 1.97 -18.75 -12.29
C SER A 358 2.62 -19.41 -11.06
N CYS A 359 3.41 -20.47 -11.26
CA CYS A 359 3.98 -21.27 -10.16
C CYS A 359 5.44 -20.91 -9.94
N LEU A 360 5.74 -19.68 -9.54
CA LEU A 360 7.11 -19.30 -9.17
C LEU A 360 7.49 -19.94 -7.83
N GLN A 361 8.40 -20.91 -7.81
CA GLN A 361 9.00 -21.37 -6.56
C GLN A 361 9.84 -20.25 -5.93
N GLY A 362 9.89 -20.19 -4.59
CA GLY A 362 10.66 -19.16 -3.88
C GLY A 362 9.90 -17.88 -3.53
N LEU A 363 8.57 -17.84 -3.66
CA LEU A 363 7.74 -16.77 -3.07
C LEU A 363 7.02 -17.32 -1.83
N TYR A 364 7.21 -16.67 -0.69
CA TYR A 364 6.60 -17.03 0.59
C TYR A 364 5.73 -15.88 1.08
N TYR A 365 4.63 -16.21 1.76
CA TYR A 365 3.72 -15.24 2.34
C TYR A 365 3.60 -15.54 3.83
N VAL A 366 3.90 -14.54 4.65
CA VAL A 366 3.91 -14.62 6.11
C VAL A 366 2.80 -13.73 6.66
N LEU A 367 1.88 -14.31 7.43
CA LEU A 367 0.74 -13.60 8.02
C LEU A 367 0.89 -13.33 9.51
N GLY A 368 0.89 -12.06 9.91
CA GLY A 368 0.83 -11.67 11.31
C GLY A 368 -0.59 -11.65 11.87
N GLY A 369 -0.96 -12.63 12.70
CA GLY A 369 -2.25 -12.63 13.43
C GLY A 369 -2.22 -11.90 14.78
N LYS A 370 -3.42 -11.56 15.33
CA LYS A 370 -3.60 -10.98 16.67
C LYS A 370 -3.01 -11.81 17.83
N GLN A 371 -2.69 -13.08 17.59
CA GLN A 371 -2.08 -14.00 18.55
C GLN A 371 -0.63 -14.38 18.24
N LYS A 372 0.07 -13.63 17.36
CA LYS A 372 1.44 -13.96 16.90
C LYS A 372 1.55 -15.35 16.24
N GLN A 373 0.45 -15.92 15.76
CA GLN A 373 0.50 -17.07 14.86
C GLN A 373 0.90 -16.60 13.48
N LEU A 374 1.96 -17.21 12.93
CA LEU A 374 2.54 -16.89 11.63
C LEU A 374 2.42 -18.10 10.73
N THR A 375 1.67 -17.95 9.63
CA THR A 375 1.48 -19.00 8.63
C THR A 375 2.32 -18.67 7.41
N GLY A 376 3.30 -19.53 7.13
CA GLY A 376 4.14 -19.43 5.93
C GLY A 376 3.52 -20.23 4.79
N MET A 377 2.96 -19.57 3.77
CA MET A 377 2.45 -20.24 2.57
C MET A 377 3.38 -19.97 1.39
N SER A 378 3.83 -21.03 0.72
CA SER A 378 4.51 -20.88 -0.57
C SER A 378 3.50 -20.43 -1.64
N SER A 379 3.97 -19.73 -2.67
CA SER A 379 3.21 -19.43 -3.89
C SER A 379 2.59 -20.67 -4.53
N SER A 380 3.29 -21.81 -4.54
CA SER A 380 2.74 -23.09 -5.00
C SER A 380 1.55 -23.55 -4.14
N THR A 381 1.60 -23.31 -2.83
CA THR A 381 0.52 -23.62 -1.89
C THR A 381 -0.70 -22.70 -2.10
N LEU A 382 -0.48 -21.40 -2.37
CA LEU A 382 -1.54 -20.45 -2.72
C LEU A 382 -2.15 -20.71 -4.11
N GLY A 383 -1.35 -21.13 -5.08
CA GLY A 383 -1.83 -21.49 -6.42
C GLY A 383 -2.80 -22.69 -6.39
N LEU A 384 -2.49 -23.71 -5.57
CA LEU A 384 -3.39 -24.85 -5.33
C LEU A 384 -4.72 -24.42 -4.69
N LEU A 385 -4.68 -23.43 -3.81
CA LEU A 385 -5.84 -22.78 -3.18
C LEU A 385 -6.75 -22.11 -4.21
N GLY A 386 -6.16 -21.34 -5.13
CA GLY A 386 -6.89 -20.68 -6.22
C GLY A 386 -7.59 -21.68 -7.13
N VAL A 387 -6.91 -22.78 -7.50
CA VAL A 387 -7.49 -23.85 -8.32
C VAL A 387 -8.63 -24.58 -7.60
N ARG A 388 -8.50 -24.78 -6.28
CA ARG A 388 -9.51 -25.47 -5.46
C ARG A 388 -10.74 -24.61 -5.18
N LEU A 389 -10.56 -23.31 -4.92
CA LEU A 389 -11.66 -22.35 -4.70
C LEU A 389 -12.35 -21.93 -6.00
N ALA A 390 -11.65 -22.01 -7.14
CA ALA A 390 -12.21 -21.67 -8.45
C ALA A 390 -12.96 -22.84 -9.12
N GLY A 391 -13.23 -23.94 -8.39
CA GLY A 391 -14.11 -25.01 -8.84
C GLY A 391 -13.84 -25.48 -10.26
N ASN A 392 -12.63 -26.00 -10.54
CA ASN A 392 -12.25 -26.73 -11.75
C ASN A 392 -12.94 -26.34 -13.08
N HIS A 393 -13.02 -25.03 -13.41
CA HIS A 393 -13.35 -24.56 -14.76
C HIS A 393 -12.70 -23.21 -15.02
N GLN A 394 -11.79 -23.16 -16.01
CA GLN A 394 -11.38 -22.02 -16.87
C GLN A 394 -11.15 -20.62 -16.24
N LEU A 395 -11.12 -20.47 -14.93
CA LEU A 395 -10.94 -19.20 -14.21
C LEU A 395 -9.48 -18.94 -13.79
N GLY A 396 -8.60 -19.91 -14.02
CA GLY A 396 -7.14 -19.70 -13.94
C GLY A 396 -6.70 -18.52 -14.81
N ASP A 397 -7.37 -18.31 -15.95
CA ASP A 397 -7.05 -17.24 -16.89
C ASP A 397 -7.48 -15.84 -16.40
N LEU A 398 -8.46 -15.74 -15.50
CA LEU A 398 -9.04 -14.46 -15.06
C LEU A 398 -8.38 -13.89 -13.79
N TYR A 399 -7.87 -14.76 -12.92
CA TYR A 399 -7.12 -14.33 -11.73
C TYR A 399 -5.64 -14.07 -12.02
N LEU A 400 -5.11 -14.55 -13.15
CA LEU A 400 -3.68 -14.51 -13.48
C LEU A 400 -3.33 -13.61 -14.68
N ASN A 401 -4.29 -13.30 -15.57
CA ASN A 401 -4.06 -12.29 -16.61
C ASN A 401 -4.46 -10.92 -16.08
N GLY A 402 -3.46 -10.19 -15.56
CA GLY A 402 -3.59 -8.78 -15.26
C GLY A 402 -4.15 -8.01 -16.45
N ARG A 403 -5.42 -7.57 -16.33
CA ARG A 403 -6.12 -6.60 -17.19
C ARG A 403 -6.20 -6.96 -18.69
N ASN A 404 -7.39 -7.37 -19.12
CA ASN A 404 -8.05 -6.80 -20.30
C ASN A 404 -9.52 -7.21 -20.33
N ALA A 405 -10.38 -6.40 -19.71
CA ALA A 405 -11.78 -6.29 -20.08
C ALA A 405 -12.26 -4.90 -19.67
N ALA A 406 -12.22 -3.98 -20.65
CA ALA A 406 -13.11 -2.84 -20.62
C ALA A 406 -14.54 -3.36 -20.80
N LEU A 407 -15.40 -3.11 -19.81
CA LEU A 407 -16.83 -2.77 -19.91
C LEU A 407 -17.34 -2.40 -18.51
#